data_AF-A0A8T3B530-F1
#
_entry.id   AF-A0A8T3B530-F1
#
_cell.length_a   1.000
_cell.length_b   1.000
_cell.length_c   1.000
_cell.angle_alpha   90.00
_cell.angle_beta   90.00
_cell.angle_gamma   90.00
#
_symmetry.space_group_name_H-M   'P 1'
#
loop_
_entity.id
_entity.type
_entity.pdbx_description
1 polymer ?
#
loop_
_entity_poly.entity_id
_entity_poly.type
_entity_poly.pdbx_seq_one_letter_code
_entity_poly.pdbx_strand_id
1 'polypeptide(L)'
;MAGVSYSPSWTLSCPPLRRCSSMFNSKQIPNPSAIFVRSHRGPAPAAAGLKRYWGTAMRELNLSKMIEKKVAEAMEVCNGEEGMRSDGCRVAWDEVEEVSSALADLRRRLADSAVDPLEPFCLQNPEDEECRIYEY
;
A
#
# COMPACT_ATOMS: atom_id res chain seq x y z
N MET A 1 -17.57 -36.84 -34.28
CA MET A 1 -17.01 -36.55 -32.94
C MET A 1 -15.53 -36.86 -33.00
N ALA A 2 -14.67 -35.84 -33.13
CA ALA A 2 -13.22 -35.98 -33.09
C ALA A 2 -12.72 -34.93 -32.09
N GLY A 3 -12.03 -35.39 -31.05
CA GLY A 3 -11.58 -34.58 -29.92
C GLY A 3 -10.45 -33.64 -30.28
N VAL A 4 -10.50 -32.43 -29.73
CA VAL A 4 -9.42 -31.46 -29.80
C VAL A 4 -8.61 -31.57 -28.51
N SER A 5 -7.39 -32.10 -28.63
CA SER A 5 -6.39 -32.18 -27.57
C SER A 5 -5.69 -30.83 -27.47
N TYR A 6 -5.95 -30.06 -26.41
CA TYR A 6 -5.21 -28.85 -26.09
C TYR A 6 -4.03 -29.20 -25.17
N SER A 7 -2.82 -29.03 -25.68
CA SER A 7 -1.57 -29.14 -24.92
C SER A 7 -1.12 -27.74 -24.52
N PRO A 8 -1.00 -27.39 -23.23
CA PRO A 8 -0.57 -26.07 -22.81
C PRO A 8 0.94 -26.06 -22.60
N SER A 9 1.70 -25.66 -23.62
CA SER A 9 3.14 -25.39 -23.49
C SER A 9 3.34 -23.99 -22.91
N TRP A 10 3.56 -23.89 -21.60
CA TRP A 10 3.95 -22.65 -20.92
C TRP A 10 5.47 -22.66 -20.71
N THR A 11 6.23 -22.19 -21.69
CA THR A 11 7.64 -21.89 -21.49
C THR A 11 7.77 -20.50 -20.84
N LEU A 12 7.94 -20.50 -19.51
CA LEU A 12 8.36 -19.34 -18.73
C LEU A 12 9.84 -19.03 -19.03
N SER A 13 10.11 -18.07 -19.92
CA SER A 13 11.44 -17.49 -20.06
C SER A 13 11.60 -16.32 -19.09
N CYS A 14 12.28 -16.57 -17.96
CA CYS A 14 12.79 -15.52 -17.07
C CYS A 14 13.96 -14.77 -17.76
N PRO A 15 13.94 -13.43 -17.86
CA PRO A 15 15.10 -12.67 -18.30
C PRO A 15 16.16 -12.56 -17.18
N PRO A 16 17.47 -12.59 -17.51
CA PRO A 16 18.54 -12.54 -16.52
C PRO A 16 18.66 -11.15 -15.88
N LEU A 17 18.73 -11.13 -14.55
CA LEU A 17 19.04 -9.97 -13.72
C LEU A 17 20.36 -9.33 -14.19
N ARG A 18 20.29 -8.09 -14.66
CA ARG A 18 21.47 -7.26 -14.93
C ARG A 18 22.15 -6.91 -13.60
N ARG A 19 23.39 -7.37 -13.49
CA ARG A 19 24.36 -7.04 -12.46
C ARG A 19 24.73 -5.56 -12.54
N CYS A 20 24.13 -4.71 -11.69
CA CYS A 20 24.63 -3.35 -11.49
C CYS A 20 25.89 -3.39 -10.62
N SER A 21 27.06 -3.28 -11.25
CA SER A 21 28.31 -3.01 -10.56
C SER A 21 28.31 -1.58 -10.05
N SER A 22 27.99 -1.37 -8.77
CA SER A 22 28.21 -0.08 -8.12
C SER A 22 29.68 0.05 -7.73
N MET A 23 30.45 0.81 -8.51
CA MET A 23 31.70 1.40 -8.03
C MET A 23 31.35 2.58 -7.12
N PHE A 24 31.28 2.36 -5.81
CA PHE A 24 31.29 3.46 -4.85
C PHE A 24 32.73 3.69 -4.40
N ASN A 25 33.36 4.68 -5.05
CA ASN A 25 34.66 5.19 -4.68
C ASN A 25 34.51 6.05 -3.42
N SER A 26 35.27 5.70 -2.37
CA SER A 26 35.34 6.44 -1.12
C SER A 26 36.38 7.56 -1.25
N LYS A 27 36.12 8.66 -0.54
CA LYS A 27 36.98 9.83 -0.27
C LYS A 27 36.77 11.02 -1.22
N GLN A 28 36.10 12.06 -0.69
CA GLN A 28 36.72 13.38 -0.47
C GLN A 28 35.76 14.21 0.42
N ILE A 29 36.19 14.59 1.62
CA ILE A 29 35.49 15.59 2.46
C ILE A 29 36.14 16.95 2.15
N PRO A 30 35.44 17.93 1.55
CA PRO A 30 35.92 19.29 1.53
C PRO A 30 35.48 20.05 2.80
N ASN A 31 36.44 20.74 3.38
CA ASN A 31 36.39 21.56 4.59
C ASN A 31 35.44 22.77 4.41
N PRO A 32 34.48 23.05 5.32
CA PRO A 32 33.59 24.19 5.18
C PRO A 32 34.15 25.43 5.89
N SER A 33 35.05 26.15 5.21
CA SER A 33 35.27 27.58 5.48
C SER A 33 34.55 28.38 4.40
N ALA A 34 33.22 28.47 4.46
CA ALA A 34 32.43 29.27 3.53
C ALA A 34 31.16 29.84 4.19
N ILE A 35 31.26 31.10 4.58
CA ILE A 35 30.27 32.19 4.46
C ILE A 35 28.80 31.79 4.67
N PHE A 36 28.27 32.12 5.85
CA PHE A 36 26.85 32.05 6.18
C PHE A 36 26.08 33.19 5.50
N VAL A 37 25.44 32.91 4.35
CA VAL A 37 24.42 33.77 3.78
C VAL A 37 23.08 33.42 4.44
N ARG A 38 22.45 34.38 5.13
CA ARG A 38 21.09 34.24 5.67
C ARG A 38 20.10 34.05 4.52
N SER A 39 19.75 32.80 4.22
CA SER A 39 18.61 32.46 3.38
C SER A 39 17.34 32.58 4.22
N HIS A 40 16.46 33.52 3.87
CA HIS A 40 15.09 33.56 4.39
C HIS A 40 14.29 32.39 3.78
N ARG A 41 14.51 31.17 4.28
CA ARG A 41 13.53 30.10 4.15
C ARG A 41 12.39 30.41 5.10
N GLY A 42 11.27 30.87 4.54
CA GLY A 42 9.98 30.79 5.21
C GLY A 42 9.69 29.33 5.62
N PRO A 43 8.88 29.10 6.65
CA PRO A 43 8.53 27.75 7.06
C PRO A 43 7.90 27.01 5.88
N ALA A 44 8.49 25.88 5.51
CA ALA A 44 7.85 24.94 4.60
C ALA A 44 6.45 24.60 5.18
N PRO A 45 5.40 24.49 4.35
CA PRO A 45 4.14 23.97 4.85
C PRO A 45 4.43 22.59 5.44
N ALA A 46 4.18 22.46 6.74
CA ALA A 46 4.20 21.17 7.41
C ALA A 46 3.31 20.25 6.59
N ALA A 47 3.81 19.07 6.24
CA ALA A 47 3.03 18.02 5.62
C ALA A 47 1.79 17.76 6.49
N ALA A 48 0.66 18.37 6.12
CA ALA A 48 -0.63 18.08 6.68
C ALA A 48 -0.97 16.65 6.24
N GLY A 49 -1.35 15.81 7.20
CA GLY A 49 -1.88 14.49 6.92
C GLY A 49 -0.94 13.36 7.30
N LEU A 50 -0.78 13.14 8.62
CA LEU A 50 -0.71 11.78 9.17
C LEU A 50 -0.88 11.77 10.69
N LYS A 51 -2.04 12.19 11.19
CA LYS A 51 -2.47 11.69 12.51
C LYS A 51 -2.94 10.25 12.32
N ARG A 52 -2.01 9.31 12.09
CA ARG A 52 -2.33 7.89 12.33
C ARG A 52 -2.58 7.78 13.82
N TYR A 53 -3.84 7.72 14.21
CA TYR A 53 -4.15 7.46 15.60
C TYR A 53 -3.55 6.10 15.97
N TRP A 54 -2.95 5.99 17.15
CA TRP A 54 -2.26 4.75 17.57
C TRP A 54 -3.15 3.50 17.41
N GLY A 55 -4.46 3.66 17.62
CA GLY A 55 -5.46 2.61 17.40
C GLY A 55 -5.57 2.11 15.95
N THR A 56 -5.44 2.96 14.92
CA THR A 56 -5.53 2.51 13.52
C THR A 56 -4.31 1.75 13.10
N ALA A 57 -3.14 2.31 13.43
CA ALA A 57 -1.87 1.69 13.10
C ALA A 57 -1.80 0.29 13.72
N MET A 58 -2.25 0.14 14.97
CA MET A 58 -2.33 -1.17 15.64
C MET A 58 -3.33 -2.11 14.98
N ARG A 59 -4.51 -1.61 14.58
CA ARG A 59 -5.53 -2.42 13.88
C ARG A 59 -5.02 -2.91 12.52
N GLU A 60 -4.36 -2.06 11.75
CA GLU A 60 -3.76 -2.41 10.45
C GLU A 60 -2.70 -3.49 10.61
N LEU A 61 -1.81 -3.34 11.59
CA LEU A 61 -0.76 -4.31 11.93
C LEU A 61 -1.36 -5.67 12.34
N ASN A 62 -2.41 -5.66 13.18
CA ASN A 62 -3.06 -6.88 13.63
C ASN A 62 -3.76 -7.62 12.48
N LEU A 63 -4.44 -6.91 11.58
CA LEU A 63 -5.04 -7.51 10.39
C LEU A 63 -3.97 -8.10 9.47
N SER A 64 -2.87 -7.37 9.22
CA SER A 64 -1.75 -7.88 8.42
C SER A 64 -1.18 -9.19 8.97
N LYS A 65 -0.93 -9.25 10.28
CA LYS A 65 -0.46 -10.48 10.95
C LYS A 65 -1.47 -11.62 10.85
N MET A 66 -2.77 -11.31 10.94
CA MET A 66 -3.82 -12.30 10.82
C MET A 66 -3.88 -12.88 9.40
N ILE A 67 -3.70 -12.04 8.38
CA ILE A 67 -3.60 -12.49 6.97
C ILE A 67 -2.42 -13.44 6.81
N GLU A 68 -1.23 -13.09 7.29
CA GLU A 68 -0.06 -13.95 7.21
C GLU A 68 -0.31 -15.33 7.85
N LYS A 69 -0.94 -15.34 9.02
CA LYS A 69 -1.32 -16.58 9.71
C LYS A 69 -2.34 -17.39 8.89
N LYS A 70 -3.39 -16.75 8.36
CA LYS A 70 -4.44 -17.39 7.58
C LYS A 70 -3.94 -17.94 6.25
N VAL A 71 -3.01 -17.23 5.61
CA VAL A 71 -2.33 -17.72 4.40
C VAL A 71 -1.53 -18.99 4.72
N ALA A 72 -0.79 -19.03 5.83
CA ALA A 72 -0.08 -20.23 6.24
C ALA A 72 -1.03 -21.41 6.50
N GLU A 73 -2.15 -21.17 7.20
CA GLU A 73 -3.21 -22.18 7.43
C GLU A 73 -3.80 -22.68 6.10
N ALA A 74 -4.13 -21.78 5.18
CA ALA A 74 -4.66 -22.14 3.86
C ALA A 74 -3.65 -22.95 3.03
N MET A 75 -2.37 -22.58 3.07
CA MET A 75 -1.31 -23.33 2.39
C MET A 75 -1.14 -24.74 2.94
N GLU A 76 -1.31 -24.93 4.26
CA GLU A 76 -1.27 -26.26 4.89
C GLU A 76 -2.46 -27.12 4.46
N VAL A 77 -3.67 -26.56 4.48
CA VAL A 77 -4.92 -27.28 4.11
C VAL A 77 -4.93 -27.64 2.62
N CYS A 78 -4.44 -26.75 1.76
CA CYS A 78 -4.36 -26.96 0.32
C CYS A 78 -3.15 -27.78 -0.12
N ASN A 79 -2.34 -28.30 0.81
CA ASN A 79 -1.11 -29.01 0.46
C ASN A 79 -1.43 -30.35 -0.23
N GLY A 80 -0.74 -30.62 -1.34
CA GLY A 80 -0.96 -31.81 -2.16
C GLY A 80 -2.14 -31.72 -3.13
N GLU A 81 -2.20 -32.66 -4.07
CA GLU A 81 -3.18 -32.66 -5.17
C GLU A 81 -4.63 -32.96 -4.73
N GLU A 82 -4.79 -33.74 -3.66
CA GLU A 82 -6.08 -34.03 -3.02
C GLU A 82 -6.54 -32.84 -2.16
N GLY A 83 -5.63 -32.24 -1.38
CA GLY A 83 -5.89 -31.04 -0.58
C GLY A 83 -6.37 -29.88 -1.44
N MET A 84 -5.74 -29.65 -2.60
CA MET A 84 -6.11 -28.56 -3.51
C MET A 84 -7.50 -28.72 -4.15
N ARG A 85 -8.04 -29.95 -4.21
CA ARG A 85 -9.42 -30.21 -4.70
C ARG A 85 -10.45 -30.33 -3.58
N SER A 86 -10.02 -30.26 -2.33
CA SER A 86 -10.90 -30.33 -1.16
C SER A 86 -11.71 -29.05 -1.00
N ASP A 87 -12.97 -29.19 -0.59
CA ASP A 87 -13.80 -28.06 -0.18
C ASP A 87 -13.17 -27.27 0.98
N GLY A 88 -12.36 -27.94 1.82
CA GLY A 88 -11.64 -27.28 2.92
C GLY A 88 -10.60 -26.28 2.43
N CYS A 89 -9.95 -26.53 1.29
CA CYS A 89 -9.00 -25.60 0.69
C CYS A 89 -9.71 -24.32 0.21
N ARG A 90 -10.89 -24.45 -0.41
CA ARG A 90 -11.70 -23.28 -0.81
C ARG A 90 -12.08 -22.44 0.41
N VAL A 91 -12.63 -23.08 1.45
CA VAL A 91 -13.05 -22.38 2.68
C VAL A 91 -11.87 -21.67 3.35
N ALA A 92 -10.69 -22.30 3.40
CA ALA A 92 -9.51 -21.66 4.00
C ALA A 92 -9.07 -20.40 3.23
N TRP A 93 -9.18 -20.40 1.90
CA TRP A 93 -8.92 -19.21 1.10
C TRP A 93 -10.03 -18.16 1.19
N ASP A 94 -11.29 -18.56 1.34
CA ASP A 94 -12.41 -17.63 1.60
C ASP A 94 -12.17 -16.86 2.91
N GLU A 95 -11.65 -17.52 3.96
CA GLU A 95 -11.28 -16.84 5.21
C GLU A 95 -10.13 -15.83 5.02
N VAL A 96 -9.13 -16.15 4.20
CA VAL A 96 -8.06 -15.20 3.84
C VAL A 96 -8.64 -13.99 3.12
N GLU A 97 -9.56 -14.21 2.17
CA GLU A 97 -10.23 -13.15 1.43
C GLU A 97 -10.96 -12.20 2.36
N GLU A 98 -11.74 -12.71 3.31
CA GLU A 98 -12.49 -11.90 4.27
C GLU A 98 -11.59 -11.00 5.13
N VAL A 99 -10.48 -11.55 5.67
CA VAL A 99 -9.54 -10.75 6.48
C VAL A 99 -8.82 -9.71 5.60
N SER A 100 -8.49 -10.05 4.35
CA SER A 100 -7.87 -9.13 3.41
C SER A 100 -8.81 -8.00 2.99
N SER A 101 -10.09 -8.31 2.80
CA SER A 101 -11.17 -7.36 2.52
C SER A 101 -11.31 -6.37 3.67
N ALA A 102 -11.33 -6.85 4.92
CA ALA A 102 -11.36 -5.99 6.10
C ALA A 102 -10.16 -5.04 6.20
N LEU A 103 -8.95 -5.48 5.80
CA LEU A 103 -7.77 -4.62 5.75
C LEU A 103 -7.87 -3.57 4.63
N ALA A 104 -8.37 -3.97 3.45
CA ALA A 104 -8.58 -3.05 2.33
C ALA A 104 -9.61 -1.96 2.68
N ASP A 105 -10.72 -2.35 3.31
CA ASP A 105 -11.75 -1.43 3.79
C ASP A 105 -11.22 -0.46 4.84
N LEU A 106 -10.39 -0.94 5.77
CA LEU A 106 -9.73 -0.08 6.75
C LEU A 106 -8.90 0.98 6.02
N ARG A 107 -8.05 0.57 5.08
CA ARG A 107 -7.20 1.49 4.32
C ARG A 107 -7.99 2.50 3.49
N ARG A 108 -9.08 2.06 2.84
CA ARG A 108 -9.99 2.94 2.09
C ARG A 108 -10.58 4.02 3.00
N ARG A 109 -11.17 3.62 4.13
CA ARG A 109 -11.74 4.57 5.10
C ARG A 109 -10.70 5.55 5.65
N LEU A 110 -9.44 5.12 5.80
CA LEU A 110 -8.37 6.00 6.25
C LEU A 110 -8.02 7.03 5.19
N ALA A 111 -7.97 6.62 3.92
CA ALA A 111 -7.77 7.53 2.80
C ALA A 111 -8.93 8.53 2.68
N ASP A 112 -10.17 8.04 2.78
CA ASP A 112 -11.36 8.89 2.72
C ASP A 112 -11.40 9.87 3.91
N SER A 113 -10.96 9.45 5.11
CA SER A 113 -10.90 10.32 6.29
C SER A 113 -9.81 11.40 6.21
N ALA A 114 -8.90 11.31 5.25
CA ALA A 114 -7.95 12.36 4.93
C ALA A 114 -8.58 13.43 4.01
N VAL A 115 -9.90 13.65 4.14
CA VAL A 115 -10.66 14.79 3.61
C VAL A 115 -9.85 16.06 3.76
N ASP A 116 -9.84 16.89 2.71
CA ASP A 116 -9.16 18.19 2.75
C ASP A 116 -9.65 18.96 3.99
N PRO A 117 -8.75 19.41 4.89
CA PRO A 117 -9.14 20.22 6.05
C PRO A 117 -10.04 21.42 5.71
N LEU A 118 -9.99 21.93 4.46
CA LEU A 118 -10.83 23.02 3.99
C LEU A 118 -12.28 22.59 3.69
N GLU A 119 -12.52 21.34 3.31
CA GLU A 119 -13.84 20.81 2.93
C GLU A 119 -14.91 20.96 4.04
N PRO A 120 -14.69 20.53 5.29
CA PRO A 120 -15.67 20.74 6.38
C PRO A 120 -15.85 22.20 6.78
N PHE A 121 -14.85 23.06 6.48
CA PHE A 121 -14.95 24.50 6.69
C PHE A 121 -15.87 25.14 5.65
N CYS A 122 -15.70 24.80 4.36
CA CYS A 122 -16.55 25.30 3.27
C CYS A 122 -17.99 24.78 3.34
N LEU A 123 -18.20 23.58 3.89
CA LEU A 123 -19.54 23.05 4.19
C LEU A 123 -20.34 23.94 5.16
N GLN A 124 -19.66 24.64 6.07
CA GLN A 124 -20.30 25.53 7.05
C GLN A 124 -20.28 26.99 6.61
N ASN A 125 -19.33 27.39 5.77
CA ASN A 125 -19.15 28.76 5.29
C ASN A 125 -19.05 28.79 3.75
N PRO A 126 -20.16 28.57 3.01
CA PRO A 126 -20.12 28.52 1.55
C PRO A 126 -19.86 29.89 0.89
N GLU A 127 -20.10 30.97 1.62
CA GLU A 127 -19.99 32.35 1.10
C GLU A 127 -18.58 32.96 1.27
N ASP A 128 -17.72 32.31 2.07
CA ASP A 128 -16.34 32.74 2.32
C ASP A 128 -15.53 32.76 1.02
N GLU A 129 -14.56 33.67 0.94
CA GLU A 129 -13.76 33.87 -0.27
C GLU A 129 -12.98 32.61 -0.66
N GLU A 130 -12.56 31.83 0.32
CA GLU A 130 -11.86 30.55 0.13
C GLU A 130 -12.78 29.42 -0.38
N CYS A 131 -14.10 29.57 -0.26
CA CYS A 131 -15.09 28.52 -0.48
C CYS A 131 -16.09 28.81 -1.61
N ARG A 132 -16.09 30.03 -2.14
CA ARG A 132 -17.03 30.48 -3.16
C ARG A 132 -16.76 29.81 -4.52
N ILE A 133 -17.69 28.96 -4.96
CA ILE A 133 -17.66 28.32 -6.28
C ILE A 133 -18.57 29.10 -7.25
N TYR A 134 -18.02 29.56 -8.36
CA TYR A 134 -18.79 30.21 -9.43
C TYR A 134 -19.16 29.18 -10.51
N GLU A 135 -20.46 28.96 -10.72
CA GLU A 135 -20.96 28.21 -11.87
C GLU A 135 -20.79 29.07 -13.14
N TYR A 136 -20.13 28.53 -14.16
CA TYR A 136 -19.82 29.20 -15.42
C TYR A 136 -20.72 28.72 -16.56
#